data_AF-A0A9E5F193-F1
#
_entry.id   AF-A0A9E5F193-F1
#
_cell.length_a   1.000
_cell.length_b   1.000
_cell.length_c   1.000
_cell.angle_alpha   90.00
_cell.angle_beta   90.00
_cell.angle_gamma   90.00
#
_symmetry.space_group_name_H-M   'P 1'
#
loop_
_entity.id
_entity.type
_entity.pdbx_description
1 polymer ?
#
loop_
_entity_poly.entity_id
_entity_poly.type
_entity_poly.pdbx_seq_one_letter_code
_entity_poly.pdbx_strand_id
1 'polypeptide(L)'
;MANTKKTGPQDQETPKKTAAAKRSTKAASDKPLESKAKSKKPASGPKRAPLVEKTYFVRKGECGKNWKLVDASGQTLGRLASQVAILLMGKHYANFTPNNDTGDSVIVINAEKIRMTGKKWDQKVYQHHTNFPGGLKTVTAKEML
;
A
#
# COMPACT_ATOMS: atom_id res chain seq x y z
N MET A 1 -16.55 -59.10 -9.45
CA MET A 1 -17.05 -59.34 -8.07
C MET A 1 -17.68 -58.05 -7.58
N ALA A 2 -18.96 -58.15 -7.19
CA ALA A 2 -19.84 -57.03 -6.84
C ALA A 2 -19.85 -56.75 -5.33
N ASN A 3 -20.08 -55.49 -4.95
CA ASN A 3 -20.88 -55.00 -3.79
C ASN A 3 -20.71 -53.46 -3.72
N THR A 4 -21.65 -52.57 -4.06
CA THR A 4 -23.00 -52.22 -3.54
C THR A 4 -23.07 -51.47 -2.20
N LYS A 5 -23.51 -50.19 -2.30
CA LYS A 5 -24.43 -49.40 -1.45
C LYS A 5 -24.08 -49.06 0.03
N LYS A 6 -24.11 -47.75 0.33
CA LYS A 6 -25.04 -47.03 1.27
C LYS A 6 -24.58 -45.56 1.44
N THR A 7 -25.30 -44.55 0.93
CA THR A 7 -26.30 -43.66 1.61
C THR A 7 -25.77 -42.89 2.83
N GLY A 8 -25.77 -41.53 2.76
CA GLY A 8 -25.45 -40.57 3.83
C GLY A 8 -26.55 -40.42 4.90
N PRO A 9 -26.80 -39.25 5.53
CA PRO A 9 -26.01 -38.01 5.73
C PRO A 9 -25.64 -37.80 7.23
N GLN A 10 -24.81 -36.79 7.54
CA GLN A 10 -24.49 -36.40 8.92
C GLN A 10 -25.58 -35.45 9.48
N ASP A 11 -26.33 -35.94 10.45
CA ASP A 11 -27.13 -35.15 11.41
C ASP A 11 -26.22 -34.64 12.54
N GLN A 12 -26.32 -33.35 12.91
CA GLN A 12 -26.28 -32.77 14.28
C GLN A 12 -26.81 -31.32 14.19
N GLU A 13 -28.10 -31.09 14.40
CA GLU A 13 -28.75 -30.67 15.65
C GLU A 13 -28.55 -29.19 16.07
N THR A 14 -29.65 -28.44 16.01
CA THR A 14 -29.94 -27.27 16.84
C THR A 14 -30.85 -27.69 17.99
N PRO A 15 -30.73 -27.12 19.20
CA PRO A 15 -31.89 -26.47 19.84
C PRO A 15 -31.50 -25.20 20.63
N LYS A 16 -32.09 -24.02 20.41
CA LYS A 16 -33.35 -23.44 20.97
C LYS A 16 -33.48 -23.36 22.51
N LYS A 17 -33.91 -22.14 22.95
CA LYS A 17 -34.69 -21.72 24.16
C LYS A 17 -33.85 -21.40 25.44
N THR A 18 -33.99 -20.29 26.20
CA THR A 18 -35.19 -19.56 26.67
C THR A 18 -34.88 -18.17 27.32
N ALA A 19 -35.78 -17.21 27.09
CA ALA A 19 -36.31 -16.07 27.90
C ALA A 19 -35.47 -15.11 28.80
N ALA A 20 -35.56 -13.82 28.46
CA ALA A 20 -36.04 -12.66 29.23
C ALA A 20 -36.02 -12.62 30.79
N ALA A 21 -35.50 -11.51 31.35
CA ALA A 21 -36.20 -10.66 32.35
C ALA A 21 -35.42 -9.36 32.68
N LYS A 22 -36.17 -8.27 32.88
CA LYS A 22 -35.77 -6.90 33.25
C LYS A 22 -35.48 -6.76 34.76
N ARG A 23 -34.61 -5.82 35.18
CA ARG A 23 -34.94 -4.60 36.00
C ARG A 23 -33.72 -3.86 36.59
N SER A 24 -33.69 -2.54 36.33
CA SER A 24 -33.35 -1.35 37.18
C SER A 24 -32.37 -1.50 38.36
N THR A 25 -31.41 -0.61 38.57
CA THR A 25 -31.52 0.76 39.15
C THR A 25 -30.11 1.40 39.12
N LYS A 26 -29.87 2.71 38.98
CA LYS A 26 -30.06 3.75 40.01
C LYS A 26 -29.71 5.14 39.43
N ALA A 27 -30.43 6.15 39.90
CA ALA A 27 -30.40 7.56 39.52
C ALA A 27 -29.21 8.38 40.07
N ALA A 28 -28.87 9.48 39.37
CA ALA A 28 -28.29 10.73 39.90
C ALA A 28 -28.22 11.74 38.72
N SER A 29 -29.13 12.70 38.61
CA SER A 29 -29.11 14.05 39.21
C SER A 29 -28.80 15.13 38.16
N ASP A 30 -29.83 15.84 37.75
CA ASP A 30 -29.77 17.13 37.05
C ASP A 30 -28.88 18.13 37.80
N LYS A 31 -28.03 18.83 37.04
CA LYS A 31 -27.52 20.16 37.40
C LYS A 31 -27.65 21.08 36.19
N PRO A 32 -28.38 22.21 36.32
CA PRO A 32 -28.42 23.25 35.31
C PRO A 32 -27.20 24.16 35.48
N LEU A 33 -26.59 24.62 34.39
CA LEU A 33 -25.62 25.71 34.44
C LEU A 33 -25.87 26.71 33.32
N GLU A 34 -26.14 27.92 33.79
CA GLU A 34 -26.46 29.15 33.09
C GLU A 34 -25.47 29.61 32.01
N SER A 35 -26.08 30.39 31.13
CA SER A 35 -25.54 31.49 30.34
C SER A 35 -24.17 32.03 30.75
N LYS A 36 -23.25 32.04 29.76
CA LYS A 36 -22.30 33.15 29.60
C LYS A 36 -22.37 33.67 28.19
N ALA A 37 -23.22 34.67 27.99
CA ALA A 37 -22.98 35.66 26.96
C ALA A 37 -21.63 36.34 27.26
N LYS A 38 -20.65 36.13 26.38
CA LYS A 38 -19.55 37.09 26.20
C LYS A 38 -19.48 37.49 24.75
N SER A 39 -20.06 38.66 24.50
CA SER A 39 -19.76 39.56 23.40
C SER A 39 -18.25 39.59 23.09
N LYS A 40 -17.91 39.28 21.84
CA LYS A 40 -16.88 39.99 21.08
C LYS A 40 -17.32 40.02 19.62
N LYS A 41 -17.85 41.16 19.17
CA LYS A 41 -17.89 41.48 17.74
C LYS A 41 -16.46 41.41 17.20
N PRO A 42 -16.28 40.94 15.96
CA PRO A 42 -15.50 41.78 15.06
C PRO A 42 -16.34 42.19 13.85
N ALA A 43 -16.43 43.51 13.69
CA ALA A 43 -16.81 44.11 12.43
C ALA A 43 -15.70 43.89 11.38
N SER A 44 -16.14 43.79 10.12
CA SER A 44 -15.51 44.26 8.88
C SER A 44 -15.13 43.20 7.83
N GLY A 45 -15.91 43.23 6.74
CA GLY A 45 -15.55 42.81 5.38
C GLY A 45 -15.95 41.39 4.96
N PRO A 46 -16.46 41.17 3.73
CA PRO A 46 -16.43 39.84 3.15
C PRO A 46 -14.95 39.48 2.97
N LYS A 47 -14.47 38.48 3.72
CA LYS A 47 -13.15 37.90 3.48
C LYS A 47 -13.19 37.29 2.08
N ARG A 48 -12.79 38.05 1.06
CA ARG A 48 -12.44 37.47 -0.23
C ARG A 48 -11.29 36.51 0.05
N ALA A 49 -11.61 35.23 0.21
CA ALA A 49 -10.60 34.19 0.15
C ALA A 49 -9.89 34.41 -1.18
N PRO A 50 -8.54 34.51 -1.20
CA PRO A 50 -7.86 34.57 -2.48
C PRO A 50 -8.26 33.30 -3.23
N LEU A 51 -8.72 33.43 -4.48
CA LEU A 51 -8.87 32.32 -5.42
C LEU A 51 -7.47 31.83 -5.79
N VAL A 52 -6.74 31.34 -4.79
CA VAL A 52 -5.50 30.62 -4.94
C VAL A 52 -5.92 29.17 -4.86
N GLU A 53 -6.13 28.57 -6.03
CA GLU A 53 -6.17 27.13 -6.14
C GLU A 53 -4.82 26.61 -5.60
N LYS A 54 -4.84 26.11 -4.37
CA LYS A 54 -3.65 25.56 -3.72
C LYS A 54 -3.43 24.19 -4.32
N THR A 55 -2.22 23.97 -4.85
CA THR A 55 -1.79 22.64 -5.27
C THR A 55 -1.97 21.67 -4.11
N TYR A 56 -2.67 20.57 -4.35
CA TYR A 56 -2.88 19.54 -3.35
C TYR A 56 -1.54 18.84 -3.08
N PHE A 57 -1.13 18.82 -1.81
CA PHE A 57 0.00 18.05 -1.33
C PHE A 57 -0.52 16.93 -0.44
N VAL A 58 -0.11 15.71 -0.74
CA VAL A 58 -0.51 14.53 0.05
C VAL A 58 0.10 14.63 1.45
N ARG A 59 -0.72 14.38 2.48
CA ARG A 59 -0.26 14.31 3.86
C ARG A 59 0.36 12.93 4.15
N LYS A 60 1.39 12.91 4.99
CA LYS A 60 2.01 11.68 5.48
C LYS A 60 0.96 10.82 6.19
N GLY A 61 0.58 9.69 5.59
CA GLY A 61 -0.41 8.74 6.11
C GLY A 61 -1.71 8.60 5.31
N GLU A 62 -1.98 9.48 4.34
CA GLU A 62 -3.12 9.32 3.41
C GLU A 62 -2.81 8.35 2.26
N CYS A 63 -1.55 8.01 2.05
CA CYS A 63 -1.09 7.09 1.01
C CYS A 63 -1.26 5.62 1.44
N GLY A 64 -2.32 4.96 0.96
CA GLY A 64 -2.46 3.51 1.04
C GLY A 64 -1.51 2.82 0.06
N LYS A 65 -0.61 1.96 0.57
CA LYS A 65 0.31 1.19 -0.27
C LYS A 65 -0.39 -0.06 -0.79
N ASN A 66 -0.60 -0.14 -2.11
CA ASN A 66 -1.08 -1.38 -2.72
C ASN A 66 0.11 -2.28 -3.07
N TRP A 67 -0.13 -3.59 -3.03
CA TRP A 67 0.84 -4.57 -3.49
C TRP A 67 0.57 -4.92 -4.95
N LYS A 68 1.62 -4.88 -5.77
CA LYS A 68 1.59 -5.25 -7.19
C LYS A 68 2.53 -6.43 -7.42
N LEU A 69 2.04 -7.45 -8.10
CA LEU A 69 2.85 -8.60 -8.53
C LEU A 69 3.23 -8.42 -9.99
N VAL A 70 4.52 -8.55 -10.30
CA VAL A 70 5.07 -8.37 -11.64
C VAL A 70 5.86 -9.62 -12.04
N ASP A 71 5.50 -10.22 -13.17
CA ASP A 71 6.24 -11.36 -13.74
C ASP A 71 7.35 -10.86 -14.68
N ALA A 72 8.59 -11.25 -14.40
CA ALA A 72 9.76 -10.88 -15.18
C ALA A 72 10.06 -11.84 -16.35
N SER A 73 9.34 -12.96 -16.45
CA SER A 73 9.57 -13.98 -17.46
C SER A 73 9.50 -13.41 -18.89
N GLY A 74 10.58 -13.54 -19.65
CA GLY A 74 10.64 -13.10 -21.05
C GLY A 74 10.68 -11.58 -21.27
N GLN A 75 10.64 -10.78 -20.20
CA GLN A 75 10.68 -9.32 -20.27
C GLN A 75 12.11 -8.80 -20.44
N THR A 76 12.25 -7.63 -21.08
CA THR A 76 13.55 -6.97 -21.19
C THR A 76 13.88 -6.23 -19.90
N LEU A 77 15.02 -6.54 -19.27
CA LEU A 77 15.45 -5.98 -17.98
C LEU A 77 15.22 -4.47 -17.85
N GLY A 78 15.72 -3.68 -18.81
CA GLY A 78 15.61 -2.22 -18.76
C GLY A 78 14.17 -1.71 -18.87
N ARG A 79 13.36 -2.30 -19.76
CA ARG A 79 11.97 -1.87 -19.97
C ARG A 79 11.10 -2.19 -18.75
N LEU A 80 11.30 -3.38 -18.17
CA LEU A 80 10.63 -3.79 -16.95
C LEU A 80 11.00 -2.87 -15.78
N ALA A 81 12.30 -2.61 -15.59
CA ALA A 81 12.79 -1.75 -14.52
C ALA A 81 12.22 -0.33 -14.59
N SER A 82 12.12 0.26 -15.78
CA SER A 82 11.51 1.59 -15.96
C SER A 82 10.03 1.62 -15.55
N GLN A 83 9.26 0.59 -15.91
CA GLN A 83 7.85 0.50 -15.53
C GLN A 83 7.69 0.30 -14.02
N VAL A 84 8.49 -0.58 -13.42
CA VAL A 84 8.50 -0.82 -11.97
C VAL A 84 8.88 0.45 -11.21
N ALA A 85 9.85 1.22 -11.70
CA ALA A 85 10.23 2.49 -11.07
C ALA A 85 9.08 3.51 -11.05
N ILE A 86 8.25 3.57 -12.10
CA ILE A 86 7.06 4.45 -12.13
C ILE A 86 6.06 4.03 -11.05
N LEU A 87 5.84 2.74 -10.87
CA LEU A 87 4.94 2.19 -9.84
C LEU A 87 5.46 2.48 -8.42
N LEU A 88 6.76 2.28 -8.19
CA LEU A 88 7.43 2.57 -6.91
C LEU A 88 7.44 4.07 -6.59
N MET A 89 7.53 4.94 -7.59
CA MET A 89 7.44 6.39 -7.38
C MET A 89 5.99 6.88 -7.18
N GLY A 90 4.99 6.11 -7.62
CA GLY A 90 3.59 6.54 -7.59
C GLY A 90 3.23 7.55 -8.68
N LYS A 91 4.08 7.69 -9.72
CA LYS A 91 3.90 8.71 -10.77
C LYS A 91 2.72 8.41 -11.71
N HIS A 92 2.14 7.21 -11.61
CA HIS A 92 0.87 6.84 -12.24
C HIS A 92 -0.35 7.44 -11.53
N TYR A 93 -0.22 7.90 -10.29
CA TYR A 93 -1.31 8.55 -9.58
C TYR A 93 -1.30 10.08 -9.79
N ALA A 94 -2.49 10.66 -9.95
CA ALA A 94 -2.66 12.11 -10.10
C ALA A 94 -2.32 12.91 -8.84
N ASN A 95 -2.23 12.26 -7.68
CA ASN A 95 -1.85 12.86 -6.40
C ASN A 95 -0.34 12.74 -6.10
N PHE A 96 0.49 12.46 -7.11
CA PHE A 96 1.94 12.34 -6.95
C PHE A 96 2.55 13.60 -6.31
N THR A 97 3.16 13.41 -5.14
CA THR A 97 3.89 14.47 -4.44
C THR A 97 5.36 14.08 -4.31
N PRO A 98 6.32 14.84 -4.86
CA PRO A 98 7.74 14.44 -4.89
C PRO A 98 8.39 14.23 -3.51
N ASN A 99 7.89 14.92 -2.47
CA ASN A 99 8.44 14.84 -1.13
C ASN A 99 7.90 13.68 -0.29
N ASN A 100 6.84 13.00 -0.77
CA ASN A 100 6.13 11.98 -0.01
C ASN A 100 5.98 10.70 -0.82
N ASP A 101 6.31 9.57 -0.21
CA ASP A 101 6.20 8.26 -0.84
C ASP A 101 4.72 7.89 -1.05
N THR A 102 4.26 8.04 -2.29
CA THR A 102 2.90 7.71 -2.74
C THR A 102 2.91 6.45 -3.62
N GLY A 103 4.04 5.73 -3.65
CA GLY A 103 4.23 4.57 -4.49
C GLY A 103 3.54 3.31 -3.98
N ASP A 104 3.32 2.38 -4.91
CA ASP A 104 2.89 1.02 -4.60
C ASP A 104 4.12 0.13 -4.30
N SER A 105 3.93 -0.93 -3.52
CA SER A 105 4.97 -1.95 -3.31
C SER A 105 4.92 -3.00 -4.42
N VAL A 106 6.07 -3.34 -4.99
CA VAL A 106 6.16 -4.25 -6.13
C VAL A 106 6.94 -5.50 -5.75
N ILE A 107 6.34 -6.67 -5.99
CA ILE A 107 6.96 -7.99 -5.88
C ILE A 107 7.24 -8.48 -7.29
N VAL A 108 8.49 -8.82 -7.58
CA VAL A 108 8.91 -9.37 -8.88
C VAL A 108 9.14 -10.86 -8.76
N ILE A 109 8.53 -11.65 -9.64
CA ILE A 109 8.70 -13.12 -9.72
C ILE A 109 9.43 -13.52 -11.00
N ASN A 110 10.04 -14.71 -11.00
CA ASN A 110 10.78 -15.29 -12.13
C ASN A 110 11.94 -14.42 -12.65
N ALA A 111 12.68 -13.77 -11.76
CA ALA A 111 13.78 -12.87 -12.13
C ALA A 111 14.90 -13.55 -12.94
N GLU A 112 15.11 -14.85 -12.75
CA GLU A 112 16.08 -15.67 -13.50
C GLU A 112 15.79 -15.70 -15.02
N LYS A 113 14.51 -15.63 -15.40
CA LYS A 113 14.06 -15.77 -16.81
C LYS A 113 14.02 -14.43 -17.55
N ILE A 114 14.69 -13.41 -17.03
CA ILE A 114 14.70 -12.08 -17.64
C ILE A 114 15.62 -12.07 -18.87
N ARG A 115 15.27 -11.26 -19.86
CA ARG A 115 16.01 -11.20 -21.13
C ARG A 115 16.88 -9.94 -21.19
N MET A 116 18.16 -10.13 -21.52
CA MET A 116 19.04 -9.07 -22.02
C MET A 116 19.23 -9.24 -23.53
N THR A 117 19.25 -8.12 -24.25
CA THR A 117 19.39 -8.13 -25.72
C THR A 117 20.85 -8.19 -26.17
N GLY A 118 21.14 -8.91 -27.26
CA GLY A 118 22.46 -8.98 -27.87
C GLY A 118 23.50 -9.68 -27.00
N LYS A 119 24.75 -9.21 -27.03
CA LYS A 119 25.91 -9.75 -26.27
C LYS A 119 26.03 -9.16 -24.86
N LYS A 120 24.96 -8.58 -24.33
CA LYS A 120 24.99 -7.87 -23.04
C LYS A 120 25.27 -8.80 -21.86
N TRP A 121 24.93 -10.08 -21.95
CA TRP A 121 25.25 -11.05 -20.90
C TRP A 121 26.76 -11.16 -20.64
N ASP A 122 27.57 -11.08 -21.70
CA ASP A 122 29.03 -11.19 -21.58
C ASP A 122 29.70 -9.82 -21.43
N GLN A 123 29.11 -8.77 -22.01
CA GLN A 123 29.70 -7.43 -22.02
C GLN A 123 29.31 -6.55 -20.83
N LYS A 124 28.14 -6.78 -20.22
CA LYS A 124 27.70 -5.97 -19.08
C LYS A 124 28.47 -6.42 -17.86
N VAL A 125 29.22 -5.48 -17.31
CA VAL A 125 30.00 -5.68 -16.11
C VAL A 125 29.36 -4.91 -14.94
N TYR A 126 29.26 -5.55 -13.79
CA TYR A 126 28.85 -4.97 -12.52
C TYR A 126 30.08 -4.79 -11.64
N GLN A 127 30.33 -3.55 -11.22
CA GLN A 127 31.49 -3.18 -10.43
C GLN A 127 31.02 -2.72 -9.06
N HIS A 128 31.69 -3.20 -8.02
CA HIS A 128 31.53 -2.70 -6.65
C HIS A 128 32.90 -2.42 -6.06
N HIS A 129 33.00 -1.34 -5.30
CA HIS A 129 34.25 -0.88 -4.71
C HIS A 129 34.12 -0.84 -3.18
N THR A 130 35.11 -1.36 -2.48
CA THR A 130 35.10 -1.43 -1.01
C THR A 130 35.69 -0.17 -0.33
N ASN A 131 36.07 0.85 -1.11
CA ASN A 131 36.72 2.09 -0.66
C ASN A 131 38.15 1.94 -0.11
N PHE A 132 38.78 0.79 -0.32
CA PHE A 132 40.21 0.55 -0.07
C PHE A 132 40.99 0.42 -1.38
N PRO A 133 42.27 0.82 -1.43
CA PRO A 133 43.09 0.62 -2.63
C PRO A 133 43.15 -0.86 -3.01
N GLY A 134 42.90 -1.17 -4.29
CA GLY A 134 42.77 -2.55 -4.78
C GLY A 134 41.41 -3.20 -4.51
N GLY A 135 40.44 -2.48 -3.94
CA GLY A 135 39.12 -3.00 -3.54
C GLY A 135 38.07 -3.07 -4.66
N LEU A 136 38.46 -2.97 -5.93
CA LEU A 136 37.54 -3.04 -7.06
C LEU A 136 37.22 -4.50 -7.39
N LYS A 137 35.95 -4.87 -7.28
CA LYS A 137 35.45 -6.19 -7.64
C LYS A 137 34.52 -6.07 -8.84
N THR A 138 34.74 -6.96 -9.79
CA THR A 138 34.15 -6.90 -11.13
C THR A 138 33.50 -8.25 -11.42
N VAL A 139 32.20 -8.26 -11.70
CA VAL A 139 31.43 -9.47 -11.98
C VAL A 139 30.68 -9.28 -13.30
N THR A 140 30.69 -10.26 -14.19
CA THR A 140 29.94 -10.19 -15.44
C THR A 140 28.45 -10.43 -15.20
N ALA A 141 27.58 -9.93 -16.07
CA ALA A 141 26.14 -10.12 -15.92
C ALA A 141 25.72 -11.60 -15.93
N LYS A 142 26.48 -12.44 -16.64
CA LYS A 142 26.27 -13.88 -16.67
C LYS A 142 26.59 -14.57 -15.33
N GLU A 143 27.61 -14.10 -14.61
CA GLU A 143 27.99 -14.64 -13.29
C GLU A 143 27.12 -14.09 -12.16
N MET A 144 26.42 -12.97 -12.40
CA MET A 144 25.56 -12.33 -11.41
C MET A 144 24.10 -12.83 -11.43
N LEU A 145 23.73 -13.61 -12.46
CA LEU A 145 22.40 -14.23 -12.56
C LEU A 145 22.28 -15.42 -11.61
#